data_AF-A0A2A5MQX7-F1
#
_entry.id   AF-A0A2A5MQX7-F1
#
_cell.length_a   1.000
_cell.length_b   1.000
_cell.length_c   1.000
_cell.angle_alpha   90.00
_cell.angle_beta   90.00
_cell.angle_gamma   90.00
#
_symmetry.space_group_name_H-M   'P 1'
#
loop_
_entity.id
_entity.type
_entity.pdbx_description
1 polymer ?
#
loop_
_entity_poly.entity_id
_entity_poly.type
_entity_poly.pdbx_seq_one_letter_code
_entity_poly.pdbx_strand_id
1 'polypeptide(L)'
;MLYVVECAYTDPQSEAAWNTFYNREKLPALVSVPGFHASQRFCAFSEGCPRYLALHDIRDAAVLDSDAYRRNGGGHFARWQSAIADWHRHLYLTTHALLEVAPDEVLLLSDTAEALPVAAPIVLQPGGLATRHTRYAAIVPRDDLHHRVTSAAVFIYQPITARLRHPAEQA
;
A
#
# COMPACT_ATOMS: atom_id res chain seq x y z
N MET A 1 -2.45 -11.76 5.56
CA MET A 1 -3.39 -10.62 5.74
C MET A 1 -2.79 -9.41 5.07
N LEU A 2 -3.60 -8.52 4.51
CA LEU A 2 -3.08 -7.30 3.88
C LEU A 2 -3.25 -6.11 4.81
N TYR A 3 -2.14 -5.51 5.21
CA TYR A 3 -2.10 -4.23 5.92
C TYR A 3 -1.82 -3.10 4.94
N VAL A 4 -2.75 -2.15 4.85
CA VAL A 4 -2.73 -1.05 3.89
C VAL A 4 -2.60 0.26 4.64
N VAL A 5 -1.69 1.12 4.17
CA VAL A 5 -1.50 2.47 4.69
C VAL A 5 -1.61 3.46 3.56
N GLU A 6 -2.45 4.47 3.74
CA GLU A 6 -2.66 5.57 2.80
C GLU A 6 -2.30 6.88 3.50
N CYS A 7 -1.66 7.79 2.78
CA CYS A 7 -1.39 9.14 3.28
C CYS A 7 -1.15 10.16 2.17
N ALA A 8 -1.26 11.43 2.55
CA ALA A 8 -0.70 12.57 1.84
C ALA A 8 0.59 13.05 2.51
N TYR A 9 1.39 13.82 1.77
CA TYR A 9 2.57 14.52 2.30
C TYR A 9 2.46 16.00 1.96
N THR A 10 2.49 16.87 2.98
CA THR A 10 2.09 18.29 2.85
C THR A 10 3.24 19.27 2.69
N ASP A 11 4.49 18.78 2.67
CA ASP A 11 5.68 19.62 2.45
C ASP A 11 6.37 19.27 1.11
N PRO A 12 6.06 20.00 0.02
CA PRO A 12 6.64 19.71 -1.29
C PRO A 12 8.17 19.83 -1.34
N GLN A 13 8.78 20.68 -0.49
CA GLN A 13 10.23 20.91 -0.51
C GLN A 13 11.00 19.71 0.00
N SER A 14 10.42 18.96 0.94
CA SER A 14 11.07 17.83 1.59
C SER A 14 10.51 16.47 1.14
N GLU A 15 9.48 16.44 0.30
CA GLU A 15 8.79 15.23 -0.17
C GLU A 15 9.73 14.22 -0.84
N ALA A 16 10.66 14.66 -1.69
CA ALA A 16 11.64 13.78 -2.33
C ALA A 16 12.58 13.13 -1.32
N ALA A 17 13.00 13.89 -0.30
CA ALA A 17 13.86 13.40 0.77
C ALA A 17 13.11 12.45 1.72
N TRP A 18 11.83 12.73 2.00
CA TRP A 18 10.94 11.82 2.73
C TRP A 18 10.77 10.49 1.99
N ASN A 19 10.52 10.51 0.68
CA ASN A 19 10.42 9.29 -0.13
C ASN A 19 11.72 8.49 -0.14
N THR A 20 12.87 9.16 -0.21
CA THR A 20 14.18 8.51 -0.13
C THR A 20 14.38 7.83 1.23
N PHE A 21 14.12 8.54 2.32
CA PHE A 21 14.16 8.00 3.68
C PHE A 21 13.21 6.81 3.84
N TYR A 22 11.98 6.93 3.36
CA TYR A 22 10.99 5.87 3.52
C TYR A 22 11.46 4.62 2.77
N ASN A 23 11.86 4.76 1.50
CA ASN A 23 12.28 3.63 0.68
C ASN A 23 13.55 2.94 1.21
N ARG A 24 14.53 3.72 1.69
CA ARG A 24 15.85 3.19 2.08
C ARG A 24 15.95 2.74 3.54
N GLU A 25 15.18 3.35 4.43
CA GLU A 25 15.32 3.16 5.87
C GLU A 25 14.03 2.62 6.50
N LYS A 26 12.91 3.32 6.28
CA LYS A 26 11.64 2.96 6.94
C LYS A 26 11.08 1.63 6.45
N LEU A 27 11.03 1.42 5.14
CA LEU A 27 10.43 0.24 4.54
C LEU A 27 11.22 -1.04 4.89
N PRO A 28 12.58 -1.08 4.81
CA PRO A 28 13.35 -2.23 5.27
C PRO A 28 13.23 -2.49 6.77
N ALA A 29 13.22 -1.45 7.61
CA ALA A 29 13.01 -1.62 9.05
C ALA A 29 11.62 -2.19 9.36
N LEU A 30 10.60 -1.76 8.63
CA LEU A 30 9.23 -2.22 8.80
C LEU A 30 9.04 -3.67 8.35
N VAL A 31 9.53 -4.03 7.16
CA VAL A 31 9.39 -5.40 6.65
C VAL A 31 10.19 -6.41 7.47
N SER A 32 11.17 -5.96 8.25
CA SER A 32 11.95 -6.81 9.17
C SER A 32 11.23 -7.07 10.51
N VAL A 33 10.04 -6.50 10.73
CA VAL A 33 9.22 -6.80 11.91
C VAL A 33 8.70 -8.23 11.82
N PRO A 34 8.88 -9.06 12.87
CA PRO A 34 8.35 -10.43 12.87
C PRO A 34 6.85 -10.47 12.56
N GLY A 35 6.50 -11.26 11.54
CA GLY A 35 5.13 -11.35 11.04
C GLY A 35 4.82 -10.44 9.86
N PHE A 36 5.77 -9.61 9.39
CA PHE A 36 5.74 -9.07 8.03
C PHE A 36 6.36 -10.07 7.06
N HIS A 37 5.78 -10.21 5.89
CA HIS A 37 6.26 -11.09 4.82
C HIS A 37 6.81 -10.29 3.65
N ALA A 38 6.10 -9.23 3.24
CA ALA A 38 6.53 -8.37 2.16
C ALA A 38 5.94 -6.98 2.27
N SER A 39 6.53 -6.01 1.56
CA SER A 39 6.01 -4.65 1.46
C SER A 39 6.32 -4.02 0.11
N GLN A 40 5.40 -3.19 -0.38
CA GLN A 40 5.61 -2.40 -1.59
C GLN A 40 4.95 -1.02 -1.43
N ARG A 41 5.59 0.03 -1.96
CA ARG A 41 5.06 1.40 -1.96
C ARG A 41 4.63 1.83 -3.34
N PHE A 42 3.62 2.70 -3.33
CA PHE A 42 3.00 3.23 -4.52
C PHE A 42 2.75 4.73 -4.39
N CYS A 43 2.63 5.37 -5.54
CA CYS A 43 2.23 6.76 -5.67
C CYS A 43 1.04 6.85 -6.62
N ALA A 44 0.06 7.69 -6.29
CA ALA A 44 -1.11 7.88 -7.12
C ALA A 44 -0.73 8.44 -8.50
N PHE A 45 -1.38 7.95 -9.54
CA PHE A 45 -1.34 8.52 -10.89
C PHE A 45 -2.54 9.44 -11.13
N SER A 46 -3.68 9.15 -10.48
CA SER A 46 -4.92 9.94 -10.52
C SER A 46 -4.98 10.96 -9.38
N GLU A 47 -5.64 12.10 -9.62
CA GLU A 47 -6.00 13.05 -8.58
C GLU A 47 -7.20 12.55 -7.73
N GLY A 48 -7.48 13.21 -6.60
CA GLY A 48 -8.65 12.91 -5.77
C GLY A 48 -8.55 11.65 -4.89
N CYS A 49 -7.37 11.02 -4.83
CA CYS A 49 -7.09 9.88 -3.97
C CYS A 49 -5.86 10.13 -3.09
N PRO A 50 -5.66 9.37 -1.99
CA PRO A 50 -4.46 9.49 -1.17
C PRO A 50 -3.20 9.34 -2.02
N ARG A 51 -2.29 10.33 -1.93
CA ARG A 51 -1.12 10.45 -2.80
C ARG A 51 -0.19 9.25 -2.72
N TYR A 52 -0.04 8.68 -1.53
CA TYR A 52 0.83 7.54 -1.26
C TYR A 52 0.06 6.38 -0.66
N LEU A 53 0.46 5.20 -1.08
CA LEU A 53 -0.07 3.92 -0.63
C LEU A 53 1.09 2.99 -0.30
N ALA A 54 0.99 2.26 0.80
CA ALA A 54 1.89 1.17 1.13
C ALA A 54 1.07 -0.09 1.43
N LEU A 55 1.46 -1.18 0.78
CA LEU A 55 0.86 -2.50 0.97
C LEU A 55 1.86 -3.37 1.72
N HIS A 56 1.41 -3.98 2.80
CA HIS A 56 2.21 -4.87 3.64
C HIS A 56 1.50 -6.21 3.77
N ASP A 57 2.15 -7.30 3.35
CA ASP A 57 1.67 -8.64 3.66
C ASP A 57 2.14 -9.00 5.07
N ILE A 58 1.19 -9.28 5.95
CA ILE A 58 1.44 -9.62 7.35
C ILE A 58 0.71 -10.91 7.73
N ARG A 59 1.26 -11.63 8.70
CA ARG A 59 0.72 -12.91 9.18
C ARG A 59 -0.71 -12.76 9.67
N ASP A 60 -0.95 -11.82 10.59
CA ASP A 60 -2.23 -11.58 11.23
C ASP A 60 -2.29 -10.18 11.88
N ALA A 61 -3.46 -9.78 12.36
CA ALA A 61 -3.67 -8.48 12.97
C ALA A 61 -2.84 -8.25 14.26
N ALA A 62 -2.49 -9.30 15.01
CA ALA A 62 -1.76 -9.19 16.28
C ALA A 62 -0.32 -8.71 16.08
N VAL A 63 0.22 -8.82 14.86
CA VAL A 63 1.51 -8.21 14.48
C VAL A 63 1.52 -6.70 14.79
N LEU A 64 0.39 -6.01 14.60
CA LEU A 64 0.26 -4.57 14.83
C LEU A 64 0.24 -4.18 16.31
N ASP A 65 -0.02 -5.13 17.21
CA ASP A 65 0.03 -4.92 18.66
C ASP A 65 1.42 -5.21 19.25
N SER A 66 2.30 -5.83 18.46
CA SER A 66 3.64 -6.23 18.90
C SER A 66 4.51 -5.02 19.27
N ASP A 67 5.41 -5.21 20.24
CA ASP A 67 6.39 -4.18 20.60
C ASP A 67 7.32 -3.83 19.43
N ALA A 68 7.66 -4.82 18.61
CA ALA A 68 8.50 -4.64 17.43
C ALA A 68 7.84 -3.70 16.41
N TYR A 69 6.54 -3.89 16.15
CA TYR A 69 5.77 -2.98 15.31
C TYR A 69 5.59 -1.62 15.98
N ARG A 70 5.29 -1.52 17.28
CA ARG A 70 5.15 -0.21 17.95
C ARG A 70 6.42 0.64 17.90
N ARG A 71 7.61 0.03 17.90
CA ARG A 71 8.89 0.74 17.77
C ARG A 71 9.23 1.14 16.32
N ASN A 72 8.91 0.29 15.35
CA ASN A 72 9.35 0.47 13.95
C ASN A 72 8.24 0.86 12.98
N GLY A 73 6.98 0.79 13.41
CA GLY A 73 5.76 0.76 12.59
C GLY A 73 5.07 2.09 12.38
N GLY A 74 3.78 2.00 12.04
CA GLY A 74 2.94 3.12 11.60
C GLY A 74 2.71 4.13 12.73
N GLY A 75 3.39 5.26 12.66
CA GLY A 75 3.29 6.38 13.63
C GLY A 75 4.63 6.92 14.11
N HIS A 76 5.76 6.29 13.76
CA HIS A 76 7.09 6.81 14.06
C HIS A 76 7.86 7.15 12.78
N PHE A 77 7.69 8.37 12.29
CA PHE A 77 8.34 8.87 11.08
C PHE A 77 9.40 9.95 11.36
N ALA A 78 9.95 9.98 12.58
CA ALA A 78 10.93 10.98 13.00
C ALA A 78 10.47 12.42 12.65
N ARG A 79 11.34 13.24 12.06
CA ARG A 79 11.01 14.62 11.65
C ARG A 79 9.93 14.72 10.57
N TRP A 80 9.64 13.65 9.84
CA TRP A 80 8.68 13.65 8.74
C TRP A 80 7.22 13.61 9.22
N GLN A 81 6.99 13.21 10.47
CA GLN A 81 5.65 12.97 11.03
C GLN A 81 4.72 14.18 10.89
N SER A 82 5.24 15.41 11.03
CA SER A 82 4.44 16.64 10.96
C SER A 82 3.91 16.96 9.58
N ALA A 83 4.52 16.39 8.53
CA ALA A 83 4.12 16.61 7.14
C ALA A 83 3.27 15.46 6.58
N ILE A 84 3.02 14.39 7.36
CA ILE A 84 2.13 13.30 6.96
C ILE A 84 0.69 13.69 7.30
N ALA A 85 -0.17 13.75 6.30
CA ALA A 85 -1.59 14.06 6.43
C ALA A 85 -2.46 12.92 5.87
N ASP A 86 -3.77 12.99 6.10
CA ASP A 86 -4.77 12.03 5.62
C ASP A 86 -4.34 10.57 5.87
N TRP A 87 -3.86 10.32 7.08
CA TRP A 87 -3.24 9.05 7.42
C TRP A 87 -4.31 8.01 7.76
N HIS A 88 -4.48 7.05 6.86
CA HIS A 88 -5.43 5.96 6.98
C HIS A 88 -4.71 4.62 7.06
N ARG A 89 -5.29 3.70 7.84
CA ARG A 89 -4.77 2.35 8.06
C ARG A 89 -5.92 1.37 7.94
N HIS A 90 -5.73 0.36 7.09
CA HIS A 90 -6.73 -0.65 6.84
C HIS A 90 -6.13 -2.05 6.97
N LEU A 91 -6.95 -2.98 7.44
CA LEU A 91 -6.65 -4.40 7.40
C LEU A 91 -7.67 -5.09 6.50
N TYR A 92 -7.17 -5.87 5.56
CA TYR A 92 -7.98 -6.66 4.65
C TYR A 92 -7.62 -8.14 4.73
N LEU A 93 -8.66 -8.97 4.69
CA LEU A 93 -8.58 -10.37 4.34
C LEU A 93 -8.64 -10.49 2.82
N THR A 94 -7.75 -11.30 2.26
CA THR A 94 -7.75 -11.62 0.84
C THR A 94 -7.29 -13.06 0.66
N THR A 95 -7.85 -13.74 -0.33
CA THR A 95 -7.54 -15.13 -0.66
C THR A 95 -6.27 -15.27 -1.47
N HIS A 96 -5.79 -14.18 -2.07
CA HIS A 96 -4.58 -14.16 -2.88
C HIS A 96 -3.54 -13.30 -2.18
N ALA A 97 -2.33 -13.84 -1.98
CA ALA A 97 -1.21 -12.98 -1.64
C ALA A 97 -1.05 -11.97 -2.78
N LEU A 98 -0.99 -10.68 -2.46
CA LEU A 98 -0.78 -9.67 -3.48
C LEU A 98 0.57 -9.91 -4.14
N LEU A 99 0.52 -10.08 -5.46
CA LEU A 99 1.71 -10.21 -6.29
C LEU A 99 2.47 -8.89 -6.29
N GLU A 100 3.75 -8.97 -6.63
CA GLU A 100 4.51 -7.75 -6.93
C GLU A 100 3.86 -7.04 -8.12
N VAL A 101 3.70 -5.72 -8.00
CA VAL A 101 3.33 -4.87 -9.13
C VAL A 101 4.62 -4.40 -9.79
N ALA A 102 4.85 -4.81 -11.02
CA ALA A 102 6.08 -4.50 -11.74
C ALA A 102 6.15 -3.01 -12.16
N PRO A 103 7.34 -2.45 -12.46
CA PRO A 103 7.51 -1.05 -12.84
C PRO A 103 6.74 -0.60 -14.09
N ASP A 104 6.32 -1.53 -14.95
CA ASP A 104 5.50 -1.36 -16.15
C ASP A 104 4.02 -1.67 -15.92
N GLU A 105 3.64 -2.03 -14.70
CA GLU A 105 2.26 -2.26 -14.27
C GLU A 105 1.76 -1.12 -13.37
N VAL A 106 0.47 -1.18 -13.05
CA VAL A 106 -0.19 -0.34 -12.05
C VAL A 106 -1.14 -1.16 -11.21
N LEU A 107 -1.32 -0.71 -9.97
CA LEU A 107 -2.36 -1.18 -9.09
C LEU A 107 -3.61 -0.30 -9.27
N LEU A 108 -4.73 -0.93 -9.53
CA LEU A 108 -6.05 -0.31 -9.51
C LEU A 108 -6.74 -0.63 -8.19
N LEU A 109 -7.38 0.35 -7.56
CA LEU A 109 -8.21 0.19 -6.39
C LEU A 109 -9.57 0.84 -6.58
N SER A 110 -10.63 0.16 -6.17
CA SER A 110 -12.00 0.70 -6.19
C SER A 110 -12.85 0.13 -5.05
N ASP A 111 -13.93 0.81 -4.72
CA ASP A 111 -14.95 0.33 -3.78
C ASP A 111 -15.99 -0.57 -4.47
N THR A 112 -15.99 -0.63 -5.81
CA THR A 112 -16.89 -1.49 -6.60
C THR A 112 -16.09 -2.39 -7.55
N ALA A 113 -16.54 -3.64 -7.72
CA ALA A 113 -15.85 -4.61 -8.57
C ALA A 113 -15.98 -4.24 -10.05
N GLU A 114 -17.15 -3.72 -10.42
CA GLU A 114 -17.56 -3.42 -11.79
C GLU A 114 -16.78 -2.23 -12.38
N ALA A 115 -16.19 -1.39 -11.52
CA ALA A 115 -15.34 -0.29 -11.95
C ALA A 115 -13.96 -0.78 -12.45
N LEU A 116 -13.53 -1.98 -12.05
CA LEU A 116 -12.23 -2.51 -12.44
C LEU A 116 -12.32 -3.23 -13.80
N PRO A 117 -11.36 -3.00 -14.71
CA PRO A 117 -11.40 -3.55 -16.07
C PRO A 117 -10.86 -4.97 -16.14
N VAL A 118 -11.21 -5.83 -15.18
CA VAL A 118 -10.79 -7.22 -15.10
C VAL A 118 -11.98 -8.10 -14.73
N ALA A 119 -12.02 -9.33 -15.29
CA ALA A 119 -13.13 -10.25 -15.04
C ALA A 119 -13.17 -10.78 -13.59
N ALA A 120 -12.01 -10.87 -12.93
CA ALA A 120 -11.87 -11.40 -11.58
C ALA A 120 -10.94 -10.51 -10.74
N PRO A 121 -11.45 -9.40 -10.17
CA PRO A 121 -10.64 -8.55 -9.30
C PRO A 121 -10.31 -9.25 -7.98
N ILE A 122 -9.19 -8.85 -7.39
CA ILE A 122 -8.79 -9.28 -6.05
C ILE A 122 -9.76 -8.63 -5.05
N VAL A 123 -10.46 -9.46 -4.26
CA VAL A 123 -11.36 -8.98 -3.22
C VAL A 123 -10.58 -8.73 -1.93
N LEU A 124 -10.76 -7.54 -1.37
CA LEU A 124 -10.17 -7.09 -0.10
C LEU A 124 -11.31 -6.92 0.92
N GLN A 125 -11.59 -7.98 1.67
CA GLN A 125 -12.65 -7.98 2.68
C GLN A 125 -12.17 -7.31 3.98
N PRO A 126 -13.01 -6.56 4.71
CA PRO A 126 -12.61 -5.95 5.98
C PRO A 126 -12.05 -6.97 6.99
N GLY A 127 -10.87 -6.67 7.54
CA GLY A 127 -10.13 -7.57 8.45
C GLY A 127 -9.70 -6.95 9.77
N GLY A 128 -10.01 -5.67 10.05
CA GLY A 128 -9.67 -5.00 11.31
C GLY A 128 -9.38 -3.50 11.16
N LEU A 129 -8.80 -2.89 12.20
CA LEU A 129 -8.49 -1.44 12.27
C LEU A 129 -9.68 -0.51 11.93
N ALA A 130 -10.90 -0.90 12.31
CA ALA A 130 -12.14 -0.21 11.95
C ALA A 130 -12.40 -0.09 10.43
N THR A 131 -11.73 -0.89 9.60
CA THR A 131 -12.05 -1.06 8.18
C THR A 131 -13.46 -1.65 8.08
N ARG A 132 -14.35 -1.03 7.29
CA ARG A 132 -15.76 -1.44 7.17
C ARG A 132 -16.18 -1.83 5.76
N HIS A 133 -15.47 -1.33 4.75
CA HIS A 133 -15.87 -1.47 3.36
C HIS A 133 -14.94 -2.46 2.66
N THR A 134 -15.54 -3.38 1.91
CA THR A 134 -14.81 -4.20 0.96
C THR A 134 -14.25 -3.29 -0.13
N ARG A 135 -13.00 -3.53 -0.52
CA ARG A 135 -12.39 -2.92 -1.70
C ARG A 135 -12.04 -4.00 -2.70
N TYR A 136 -11.80 -3.57 -3.93
CA TYR A 136 -11.39 -4.43 -5.02
C TYR A 136 -10.07 -3.90 -5.57
N ALA A 137 -9.18 -4.82 -5.92
CA ALA A 137 -7.89 -4.50 -6.50
C ALA A 137 -7.67 -5.24 -7.82
N ALA A 138 -6.91 -4.65 -8.72
CA ALA A 138 -6.44 -5.30 -9.93
C ALA A 138 -5.03 -4.82 -10.25
N ILE A 139 -4.23 -5.69 -10.88
CA ILE A 139 -2.92 -5.34 -11.43
C ILE A 139 -3.05 -5.43 -12.95
N VAL A 140 -2.69 -4.37 -13.66
CA VAL A 140 -2.76 -4.31 -15.12
C VAL A 140 -1.50 -3.66 -15.70
N PRO A 141 -1.11 -3.97 -16.95
CA PRO A 141 -0.07 -3.23 -17.65
C PRO A 141 -0.43 -1.74 -17.73
N ARG A 142 0.56 -0.86 -17.58
CA ARG A 142 0.36 0.59 -17.62
C ARG A 142 -0.20 1.06 -18.96
N ASP A 143 0.25 0.46 -20.06
CA ASP A 143 -0.17 0.84 -21.42
C ASP A 143 -1.66 0.56 -21.68
N ASP A 144 -2.25 -0.36 -20.93
CA ASP A 144 -3.68 -0.72 -21.02
C ASP A 144 -4.60 0.32 -20.34
N LEU A 145 -4.06 1.30 -19.60
CA LEU A 145 -4.84 2.25 -18.79
C LEU A 145 -5.79 3.11 -19.61
N HIS A 146 -5.30 3.72 -20.70
CA HIS A 146 -6.02 4.73 -21.47
C HIS A 146 -7.30 4.20 -22.13
N HIS A 147 -7.40 2.89 -22.33
CA HIS A 147 -8.56 2.24 -22.94
C HIS A 147 -9.51 1.60 -21.95
N ARG A 148 -9.12 1.47 -20.67
CA ARG A 148 -9.80 0.59 -19.72
C ARG A 148 -10.34 1.28 -18.47
N VAL A 149 -9.74 2.39 -18.03
CA VAL A 149 -10.19 3.10 -16.82
C VAL A 149 -10.88 4.40 -17.21
N THR A 150 -12.21 4.40 -17.18
CA THR A 150 -13.05 5.53 -17.62
C THR A 150 -13.84 6.19 -16.50
N SER A 151 -13.75 5.65 -15.28
CA SER A 151 -14.54 6.10 -14.13
C SER A 151 -13.67 6.80 -13.08
N ALA A 152 -14.19 7.90 -12.53
CA ALA A 152 -13.62 8.58 -11.37
C ALA A 152 -13.62 7.71 -10.09
N ALA A 153 -14.25 6.54 -10.11
CA ALA A 153 -14.32 5.59 -9.01
C ALA A 153 -13.11 4.63 -8.92
N VAL A 154 -12.09 4.78 -9.78
CA VAL A 154 -10.89 3.93 -9.77
C VAL A 154 -9.67 4.77 -9.43
N PHE A 155 -8.98 4.38 -8.36
CA PHE A 155 -7.69 4.96 -8.01
C PHE A 155 -6.58 4.16 -8.66
N ILE A 156 -5.67 4.87 -9.33
CA ILE A 156 -4.56 4.28 -10.08
C ILE A 156 -3.26 4.57 -9.32
N TYR A 157 -2.49 3.52 -9.04
CA TYR A 157 -1.27 3.59 -8.25
C TYR A 157 -0.10 2.99 -9.03
N GLN A 158 0.96 3.77 -9.25
CA GLN A 158 2.23 3.29 -9.80
C GLN A 158 3.16 2.82 -8.67
N PRO A 159 3.87 1.70 -8.83
CA PRO A 159 4.86 1.29 -7.84
C PRO A 159 6.05 2.24 -7.85
N ILE A 160 6.50 2.66 -6.66
CA ILE A 160 7.72 3.49 -6.46
C ILE A 160 8.85 2.70 -5.78
N THR A 161 8.61 1.43 -5.48
CA THR A 161 9.60 0.45 -5.04
C THR A 161 9.30 -0.91 -5.68
N ALA A 162 10.32 -1.76 -5.82
CA ALA A 162 10.12 -3.20 -5.97
C ALA A 162 9.43 -3.78 -4.72
N ARG A 163 8.90 -5.00 -4.82
CA ARG A 163 8.35 -5.70 -3.64
C ARG A 163 9.49 -6.20 -2.76
N LEU A 164 9.65 -5.56 -1.60
CA LEU A 164 10.64 -5.96 -0.61
C LEU A 164 10.10 -7.13 0.22
N ARG A 165 10.85 -8.22 0.33
CA ARG A 165 10.48 -9.39 1.16
C ARG A 165 11.18 -9.34 2.51
N HIS A 166 10.59 -9.99 3.50
CA HIS A 166 11.20 -10.16 4.81
C HIS A 166 12.55 -10.88 4.63
N PRO A 167 13.64 -10.46 5.30
CA PRO A 167 14.98 -11.02 5.09
C PRO A 167 15.06 -12.55 5.27
N ALA A 168 14.29 -13.09 6.22
CA ALA A 168 14.21 -14.53 6.48
C ALA A 168 13.53 -15.35 5.36
N GLU A 169 12.84 -14.72 4.41
CA GLU A 169 12.19 -15.37 3.26
C GLU A 169 13.01 -15.25 1.96
N GLN A 170 14.20 -14.65 2.05
CA GLN A 170 15.12 -14.45 0.93
C GLN A 170 16.25 -15.50 0.88
N ALA A 171 16.23 -16.48 1.80
CA ALA A 171 17.24 -17.54 1.94
C ALA A 171 16.83 -18.84 1.25
#